data_AF-A0AAV4X0K2-F1
#
_entry.id   AF-A0AAV4X0K2-F1
#
_cell.length_a   1.000
_cell.length_b   1.000
_cell.length_c   1.000
_cell.angle_alpha   90.00
_cell.angle_beta   90.00
_cell.angle_gamma   90.00
#
_symmetry.space_group_name_H-M   'P 1'
#
loop_
_entity.id
_entity.type
_entity.pdbx_description
1 polymer ?
#
loop_
_entity_poly.entity_id
_entity_poly.type
_entity_poly.pdbx_seq_one_letter_code
_entity_poly.pdbx_strand_id
1 'polypeptide(L)'
;MELVELLLLLELSRVYGRLLKEGWRPRRTIMFCSWGAEEHNLIGSTEWLEDNLKLLHGRAVAYINADILVAGNVSIRVVASPPPI
;
A
#
# COMPACT_ATOMS: atom_id res chain seq x y z
N MET A 1 17.10 -3.92 2.70
CA MET A 1 16.28 -3.00 1.89
C MET A 1 14.82 -3.08 2.34
N GLU A 2 14.30 -4.27 2.68
CA GLU A 2 12.93 -4.53 3.18
C GLU A 2 12.52 -3.87 4.52
N LEU A 3 13.46 -3.42 5.37
CA LEU A 3 13.13 -2.97 6.74
C LEU A 3 12.33 -1.65 6.78
N VAL A 4 12.56 -0.74 5.82
CA VAL A 4 11.93 0.61 5.87
C VAL A 4 10.46 0.56 5.49
N GLU A 5 10.10 -0.24 4.47
CA GLU A 5 8.70 -0.44 4.04
C GLU A 5 7.86 -1.04 5.17
N LEU A 6 8.36 -2.11 5.80
CA LEU A 6 7.63 -2.76 6.88
C LEU A 6 7.39 -1.82 8.06
N LEU A 7 8.40 -1.03 8.44
CA LEU A 7 8.26 -0.03 9.51
C LEU A 7 7.22 1.03 9.17
N LEU A 8 7.17 1.51 7.92
CA LEU A 8 6.13 2.45 7.50
C LEU A 8 4.74 1.81 7.64
N LEU A 9 4.53 0.60 7.10
CA LEU A 9 3.23 -0.07 7.15
C LEU A 9 2.77 -0.31 8.58
N LEU A 10 3.68 -0.70 9.48
CA LEU A 10 3.40 -0.85 10.91
C LEU A 10 3.02 0.49 11.55
N GLU A 11 3.76 1.56 11.27
CA GLU A 11 3.50 2.88 11.83
C GLU A 11 2.19 3.47 11.32
N LEU A 12 1.88 3.33 10.02
CA LEU A 12 0.58 3.69 9.46
C LEU A 12 -0.53 2.90 10.14
N SER A 13 -0.40 1.57 10.23
CA SER A 13 -1.38 0.71 10.90
C SER A 13 -1.62 1.15 12.35
N ARG A 14 -0.56 1.53 13.06
CA ARG A 14 -0.61 2.04 14.44
C ARG A 14 -1.36 3.38 14.53
N VAL A 15 -1.06 4.33 13.64
CA VAL A 15 -1.71 5.65 13.58
C VAL A 15 -3.19 5.52 13.22
N TYR A 16 -3.52 4.77 12.17
CA TYR A 16 -4.92 4.52 11.81
C TYR A 16 -5.67 3.77 12.92
N GLY A 17 -5.02 2.81 13.58
CA GLY A 17 -5.57 2.15 14.76
C GLY A 17 -5.88 3.11 15.91
N ARG A 18 -5.06 4.15 16.12
CA ARG A 18 -5.34 5.22 17.10
C ARG A 18 -6.54 6.06 16.68
N LEU A 19 -6.59 6.51 15.42
CA LEU A 19 -7.72 7.29 14.90
C LEU A 19 -9.05 6.53 15.04
N LEU A 20 -9.03 5.22 14.82
CA LEU A 20 -10.19 4.37 15.06
C LEU A 20 -10.62 4.36 16.55
N LYS A 21 -9.68 4.35 17.49
CA LYS A 21 -9.98 4.43 18.93
C LYS A 21 -10.54 5.80 19.34
N GLU A 22 -10.15 6.86 18.63
CA GLU A 22 -10.62 8.23 18.84
C GLU A 22 -11.97 8.54 18.17
N GLY A 23 -12.60 7.54 17.53
CA GLY A 23 -13.93 7.65 16.92
C GLY A 23 -13.93 8.06 15.45
N TRP A 24 -12.77 8.38 14.87
CA TRP A 24 -12.66 8.58 13.44
C TRP A 24 -12.91 7.25 12.70
N ARG A 25 -13.57 7.31 11.54
CA ARG A 25 -13.81 6.15 10.67
C ARG A 25 -13.53 6.55 9.22
N PRO A 26 -12.77 5.74 8.46
CA PRO A 26 -12.58 6.03 7.05
C PRO A 26 -13.89 5.81 6.29
N ARG A 27 -14.16 6.64 5.30
CA ARG A 27 -15.35 6.49 4.43
C ARG A 27 -15.31 5.21 3.59
N ARG A 28 -14.11 4.70 3.28
CA ARG A 28 -13.87 3.46 2.53
C ARG A 28 -12.92 2.56 3.30
N THR A 29 -12.95 1.27 3.02
CA THR A 29 -12.01 0.31 3.60
C THR A 29 -10.57 0.66 3.20
N ILE A 30 -9.66 0.60 4.17
CA ILE A 30 -8.21 0.70 3.95
C ILE A 30 -7.63 -0.69 4.24
N MET A 31 -6.82 -1.20 3.33
CA MET A 31 -6.15 -2.49 3.46
C MET A 31 -4.65 -2.27 3.45
N PHE A 32 -3.97 -2.66 4.51
CA PHE A 32 -2.52 -2.66 4.60
C PHE A 32 -2.01 -4.03 4.14
N CYS A 33 -1.13 -4.05 3.15
CA CYS A 33 -0.57 -5.26 2.58
C CYS A 33 0.94 -5.21 2.68
N SER A 34 1.54 -6.25 3.25
CA SER A 34 2.98 -6.50 3.23
C SER A 34 3.21 -7.71 2.35
N TRP A 35 3.88 -7.53 1.22
CA TRP A 35 4.07 -8.59 0.23
C TRP A 35 5.39 -9.33 0.49
N GLY A 36 5.36 -10.66 0.35
CA GLY A 36 6.57 -11.48 0.33
C GLY A 36 7.06 -11.71 -1.10
N ALA A 37 8.33 -12.12 -1.23
CA ALA A 37 8.95 -12.49 -2.51
C ALA A 37 8.88 -11.40 -3.60
N GLU A 38 8.93 -10.13 -3.19
CA GLU A 38 8.93 -8.96 -4.08
C GLU A 38 10.21 -8.92 -4.94
N GLU A 39 11.36 -9.13 -4.29
CA GLU A 39 12.69 -9.30 -4.91
C GLU A 39 12.77 -10.47 -5.91
N HIS A 40 11.80 -11.39 -5.86
CA HIS A 40 11.72 -12.54 -6.77
C HIS A 40 10.67 -12.31 -7.87
N ASN A 41 10.66 -11.11 -8.44
CA ASN A 41 9.73 -10.72 -9.51
C ASN A 41 8.27 -10.55 -9.03
N LEU A 42 8.09 -9.85 -7.90
CA LEU A 42 6.80 -9.38 -7.39
C LEU A 42 5.78 -10.48 -7.02
N ILE A 43 6.24 -11.73 -6.84
CA ILE A 43 5.37 -12.92 -6.75
C ILE A 43 4.23 -12.73 -5.76
N GLY A 44 4.51 -12.33 -4.52
CA GLY A 44 3.47 -12.26 -3.49
C GLY A 44 2.33 -11.31 -3.83
N SER A 45 2.63 -10.16 -4.45
CA SER A 45 1.61 -9.20 -4.87
C SER A 45 0.85 -9.64 -6.12
N THR A 46 1.54 -10.29 -7.05
CA THR A 46 0.97 -10.79 -8.31
C THR A 46 -0.01 -11.93 -8.06
N GLU A 47 0.41 -12.96 -7.33
CA GLU A 47 -0.44 -14.12 -7.03
C GLU A 47 -1.71 -13.69 -6.26
N TRP A 48 -1.56 -12.80 -5.28
CA TRP A 48 -2.70 -12.29 -4.53
C TRP A 48 -3.67 -11.47 -5.41
N LEU A 49 -3.13 -10.65 -6.32
CA LEU A 49 -3.94 -9.91 -7.29
C LEU A 49 -4.72 -10.86 -8.20
N GLU A 50 -4.08 -11.90 -8.72
CA GLU A 50 -4.69 -12.89 -9.61
C GLU A 50 -5.85 -13.62 -8.93
N ASP A 51 -5.65 -14.08 -7.69
CA ASP A 51 -6.70 -14.73 -6.88
C ASP A 51 -7.88 -13.80 -6.58
N ASN A 52 -7.63 -12.50 -6.41
CA ASN A 52 -8.62 -11.52 -5.97
C ASN A 52 -9.13 -10.60 -7.10
N LEU A 53 -8.77 -10.89 -8.35
CA LEU A 53 -8.95 -9.97 -9.49
C LEU A 53 -10.40 -9.49 -9.65
N LYS A 54 -11.36 -10.41 -9.55
CA LYS A 54 -12.80 -10.09 -9.68
C LYS A 54 -13.28 -9.13 -8.60
N LEU A 55 -12.81 -9.30 -7.36
CA LEU A 55 -13.17 -8.44 -6.23
C LEU A 55 -12.57 -7.05 -6.41
N LEU A 56 -11.29 -6.99 -6.79
CA LEU A 56 -10.54 -5.75 -6.93
C LEU A 56 -11.07 -4.91 -8.09
N HIS A 57 -11.41 -5.54 -9.22
CA HIS A 57 -12.01 -4.83 -10.35
C HIS A 57 -13.31 -4.09 -9.98
N GLY A 58 -14.09 -4.60 -9.03
CA GLY A 58 -15.34 -3.97 -8.58
C GLY A 58 -15.22 -3.06 -7.35
N ARG A 59 -14.12 -3.12 -6.58
CA ARG A 59 -14.02 -2.49 -5.25
C ARG A 59 -12.75 -1.70 -5.00
N ALA A 60 -11.65 -2.01 -5.69
CA ALA A 60 -10.41 -1.28 -5.53
C ALA A 60 -10.55 0.12 -6.14
N VAL A 61 -10.18 1.14 -5.36
CA VAL A 61 -10.22 2.54 -5.81
C VAL A 61 -8.84 3.04 -6.18
N ALA A 62 -7.83 2.67 -5.40
CA ALA A 62 -6.43 3.01 -5.64
C ALA A 62 -5.52 1.98 -4.95
N TYR A 63 -4.33 1.79 -5.51
CA TYR A 63 -3.21 1.10 -4.86
C TYR A 63 -2.09 2.12 -4.68
N ILE A 64 -1.64 2.29 -3.43
CA ILE A 64 -0.51 3.15 -3.09
C ILE A 64 0.64 2.24 -2.73
N ASN A 65 1.65 2.19 -3.58
CA ASN A 65 2.86 1.43 -3.32
C ASN A 65 3.77 2.20 -2.36
N ALA A 66 4.38 1.47 -1.42
CA ALA A 66 5.20 2.01 -0.34
C ALA A 66 6.66 1.48 -0.40
N ASP A 67 7.14 1.13 -1.59
CA ASP A 67 8.50 0.67 -1.80
C ASP A 67 9.48 1.82 -2.11
N ILE A 68 10.74 1.64 -1.72
CA ILE A 68 11.86 2.59 -1.91
C ILE A 68 11.48 4.05 -1.57
N LEU A 69 10.83 4.25 -0.43
CA LEU A 69 10.32 5.57 -0.02
C LEU A 69 11.42 6.60 0.24
N VAL A 70 12.61 6.15 0.60
CA VAL A 70 13.78 7.02 0.87
C VAL A 70 14.95 6.53 0.02
N ALA A 71 15.14 7.17 -1.13
CA ALA A 71 16.28 6.94 -2.03
C ALA A 71 17.34 8.05 -1.97
N GLY A 72 17.06 9.15 -1.26
CA GLY A 72 17.92 10.33 -1.14
C GLY A 72 17.18 11.50 -0.49
N ASN A 73 17.84 12.65 -0.39
CA ASN A 73 17.29 13.84 0.31
C ASN A 73 17.21 15.10 -0.56
N VAL A 74 17.41 14.97 -1.88
CA VAL A 74 17.51 16.12 -2.81
C VAL A 74 16.16 16.46 -3.44
N SER A 75 15.36 15.46 -3.78
CA SER A 75 14.10 15.65 -4.52
C SER A 75 13.09 14.57 -4.18
N ILE A 76 11.80 14.89 -4.31
CA ILE A 76 10.69 13.93 -4.24
C ILE A 76 10.39 13.41 -5.64
N ARG A 77 10.26 12.09 -5.79
CA ARG A 77 9.82 11.44 -7.03
C ARG A 77 8.46 10.80 -6.82
N VAL A 78 7.52 11.06 -7.72
CA VAL A 78 6.18 10.48 -7.71
C VAL A 78 5.87 9.94 -9.09
N VAL A 79 5.33 8.73 -9.15
CA VAL A 79 4.81 8.11 -10.38
C VAL A 79 3.41 7.62 -10.08
N ALA A 80 2.44 7.98 -10.92
CA ALA A 80 1.04 7.60 -10.76
C ALA A 80 0.36 7.52 -12.13
N SER A 81 -0.71 6.73 -12.23
CA SER A 81 -1.60 6.78 -13.39
C SER A 81 -2.36 8.12 -13.39
N PRO A 82 -2.64 8.70 -14.57
CA PRO A 82 -3.55 9.83 -14.65
C PRO A 82 -4.94 9.41 -14.11
N PRO A 83 -5.75 10.36 -13.60
CA PRO A 83 -7.11 10.06 -13.21
C PRO A 83 -7.89 9.47 -14.40
N PRO A 84 -8.77 8.49 -14.18
CA PRO A 84 -9.71 8.08 -15.23
C PRO A 84 -10.52 9.31 -15.67
N ILE A 85 -10.59 9.52 -16.99
CA ILE A 85 -11.34 10.60 -17.63
C ILE A 85 -12.84 10.37 -17.45
#